data_AF-A0A520GX77-F1
#
_entry.id   AF-A0A520GX77-F1
#
_cell.length_a   1.000
_cell.length_b   1.000
_cell.length_c   1.000
_cell.angle_alpha   90.00
_cell.angle_beta   90.00
_cell.angle_gamma   90.00
#
_symmetry.space_group_name_H-M   'P 1'
#
loop_
_entity.id
_entity.type
_entity.pdbx_description
1 polymer ?
#
loop_
_entity_poly.entity_id
_entity_poly.type
_entity_poly.pdbx_seq_one_letter_code
_entity_poly.pdbx_strand_id
1 'polypeptide(L)' 'PVLLLDEPTAHLDAAAEARLVAAIARACTGRTTIIATHSARLAAIADRVIDLGDRA' A
#
# COMPACT_ATOMS: atom_id res chain seq x y z
N PRO A 1 -6.33 2.10 -16.29
CA PRO A 1 -6.15 3.25 -15.38
C PRO A 1 -5.11 2.94 -14.29
N VAL A 2 -4.43 3.96 -13.77
CA VAL A 2 -3.38 3.84 -12.75
C VAL A 2 -3.90 4.38 -11.40
N LEU A 3 -3.59 3.69 -10.31
CA LEU A 3 -3.83 4.13 -8.94
C LEU A 3 -2.50 4.44 -8.26
N LEU A 4 -2.38 5.63 -7.67
CA LEU A 4 -1.20 6.06 -6.91
C LEU A 4 -1.64 6.33 -5.49
N LEU A 5 -1.02 5.66 -4.52
CA LEU A 5 -1.28 5.85 -3.10
C LEU A 5 0.02 6.24 -2.40
N ASP A 6 -0.01 7.35 -1.68
CA ASP A 6 1.12 7.84 -0.90
C ASP A 6 0.76 7.76 0.58
N GLU A 7 1.43 6.84 1.29
CA GLU A 7 1.26 6.57 2.72
C GLU A 7 -0.22 6.48 3.18
N PRO A 8 -1.05 5.63 2.53
CA PRO A 8 -2.49 5.66 2.73
C PRO A 8 -2.92 5.19 4.13
N THR A 9 -2.06 4.48 4.84
CA THR A 9 -2.32 3.96 6.20
C THR A 9 -1.70 4.83 7.30
N ALA A 10 -1.15 6.00 6.96
CA ALA A 10 -0.55 6.88 7.94
C ALA A 10 -1.55 7.29 9.04
N HIS A 11 -1.09 7.31 10.29
CA HIS A 11 -1.88 7.71 11.47
C HIS A 11 -3.11 6.83 11.78
N LEU A 12 -3.21 5.64 11.21
CA LEU A 12 -4.29 4.69 11.53
C LEU A 12 -3.88 3.75 12.66
N ASP A 13 -4.88 3.35 13.46
CA ASP A 13 -4.73 2.18 14.32
C ASP A 13 -4.74 0.89 13.51
N ALA A 14 -4.31 -0.22 14.12
CA ALA A 14 -4.16 -1.51 13.44
C ALA A 14 -5.49 -2.06 12.87
N ALA A 15 -6.63 -1.74 13.49
CA ALA A 15 -7.94 -2.23 13.04
C ALA A 15 -8.44 -1.42 11.83
N ALA A 16 -8.26 -0.11 11.85
CA ALA A 16 -8.52 0.78 10.72
C ALA A 16 -7.60 0.46 9.55
N GLU A 17 -6.31 0.23 9.80
CA GLU A 17 -5.34 -0.20 8.79
C GLU A 17 -5.78 -1.49 8.12
N ALA A 18 -6.13 -2.54 8.88
CA ALA A 18 -6.55 -3.82 8.31
C ALA A 18 -7.78 -3.67 7.39
N ARG A 19 -8.75 -2.83 7.77
CA ARG A 19 -9.92 -2.52 6.93
C ARG A 19 -9.54 -1.79 5.65
N LEU A 20 -8.62 -0.82 5.75
CA LEU A 20 -8.15 -0.05 4.61
C LEU A 20 -7.35 -0.92 3.64
N VAL A 21 -6.45 -1.78 4.13
CA VAL A 21 -5.70 -2.73 3.30
C VAL A 21 -6.66 -3.62 2.49
N ALA A 22 -7.72 -4.14 3.12
CA ALA A 22 -8.73 -4.93 2.42
C ALA A 22 -9.48 -4.12 1.34
N ALA A 23 -9.72 -2.83 1.58
CA ALA A 23 -10.35 -1.94 0.60
C ALA A 23 -9.41 -1.63 -0.58
N ILE A 24 -8.14 -1.35 -0.30
CA ILE A 24 -7.12 -1.10 -1.31
C ILE A 24 -6.95 -2.34 -2.20
N ALA A 25 -6.84 -3.54 -1.62
CA ALA A 25 -6.72 -4.78 -2.38
C ALA A 25 -7.85 -4.95 -3.42
N ARG A 26 -9.10 -4.61 -3.05
CA ARG A 26 -10.23 -4.61 -3.99
C ARG A 26 -10.09 -3.53 -5.06
N ALA A 27 -9.66 -2.33 -4.68
CA ALA A 27 -9.47 -1.21 -5.61
C ALA A 27 -8.36 -1.48 -6.65
N CYS A 28 -7.32 -2.24 -6.28
CA CYS A 28 -6.23 -2.63 -7.19
C CYS A 28 -6.69 -3.53 -8.35
N THR A 29 -7.80 -4.25 -8.21
CA THR A 29 -8.25 -5.20 -9.23
C THR A 29 -8.49 -4.51 -10.58
N GLY A 30 -7.80 -4.98 -11.63
CA GLY A 30 -7.89 -4.42 -12.99
C GLY A 30 -7.17 -3.08 -13.19
N ARG A 31 -6.30 -2.67 -12.24
CA ARG A 31 -5.55 -1.41 -12.30
C ARG A 31 -4.07 -1.64 -11.99
N THR A 32 -3.20 -0.94 -12.70
CA THR A 32 -1.80 -0.80 -12.26
C THR A 32 -1.79 0.08 -11.02
N THR A 33 -1.23 -0.40 -9.91
CA THR A 33 -1.21 0.32 -8.64
C THR A 33 0.22 0.51 -8.16
N ILE A 34 0.56 1.73 -7.74
CA ILE A 34 1.83 2.06 -7.08
C ILE A 34 1.49 2.58 -5.69
N ILE A 35 2.14 2.01 -4.67
CA ILE A 35 1.93 2.37 -3.27
C ILE A 35 3.28 2.71 -2.66
N ALA A 36 3.40 3.93 -2.12
CA ALA A 36 4.48 4.27 -1.20
C ALA A 36 3.99 4.01 0.22
N THR A 37 4.67 3.15 0.97
CA THR A 37 4.30 2.83 2.34
C THR A 37 5.47 2.27 3.14
N HIS A 38 5.48 2.55 4.43
CA HIS A 38 6.31 1.85 5.42
C HIS A 38 5.57 0.67 6.10
N SER A 39 4.28 0.43 5.79
CA SER A 39 3.53 -0.67 6.38
C SER A 39 3.86 -2.00 5.71
N ALA A 40 4.41 -2.95 6.48
CA ALA A 40 4.61 -4.32 6.02
C ALA A 40 3.29 -5.03 5.68
N ARG A 41 2.18 -4.69 6.36
CA ARG A 41 0.85 -5.26 6.11
C ARG A 41 0.30 -4.82 4.77
N LEU A 42 0.49 -3.54 4.41
CA LEU A 42 0.09 -3.03 3.12
C LEU A 42 1.05 -3.48 2.00
N ALA A 43 2.35 -3.57 2.27
CA ALA A 43 3.31 -4.12 1.32
C ALA A 43 3.00 -5.60 0.97
N ALA A 44 2.48 -6.38 1.92
CA ALA A 44 2.15 -7.80 1.72
C ALA A 44 1.04 -8.08 0.70
N ILE A 45 0.25 -7.07 0.30
CA ILE A 45 -0.77 -7.24 -0.76
C ILE A 45 -0.25 -6.87 -2.15
N ALA A 46 0.99 -6.39 -2.27
CA ALA A 46 1.56 -6.00 -3.56
C ALA A 46 2.12 -7.23 -4.30
N ASP A 47 1.98 -7.23 -5.63
CA ASP A 47 2.60 -8.25 -6.49
C ASP A 47 4.13 -8.16 -6.46
N ARG A 48 4.66 -6.96 -6.19
CA ARG A 48 6.08 -6.64 -6.15
C ARG A 48 6.35 -5.60 -5.07
N VAL A 49 7.40 -5.82 -4.29
CA VAL A 49 7.89 -4.88 -3.28
C VAL A 49 9.28 -4.40 -3.71
N ILE A 50 9.48 -3.07 -3.67
CA ILE A 50 10.78 -2.44 -3.95
C ILE A 50 11.19 -1.72 -2.68
N ASP A 51 12.31 -2.13 -2.10
CA ASP A 51 12.92 -1.42 -0.99
C ASP A 51 13.70 -0.22 -1.52
N LEU A 52 13.33 0.98 -1.08
CA LEU A 52 14.03 2.20 -1.40
C LEU A 52 15.08 2.42 -0.32
N GLY A 53 16.28 1.90 -0.57
CA GLY A 53 17.43 2.12 0.31
C GLY A 53 17.78 3.60 0.47
N ASP A 54 18.66 3.89 1.43
CA ASP A 54 19.10 5.26 1.69
C ASP A 54 19.76 5.89 0.45
N ARG A 55 19.59 7.21 0.33
CA ARG A 55 20.37 7.99 -0.63
C ARG A 55 21.83 7.99 -0.17
N ALA A 56 22.71 7.39 -0.98
CA ALA A 56 24.15 7.47 -0.84
C ALA A 56 24.66 8.92 -0.88
#